data_AF-A0A8D8LWW6-F1
#
_entry.id   AF-A0A8D8LWW6-F1
#
_cell.length_a   1.000
_cell.length_b   1.000
_cell.length_c   1.000
_cell.angle_alpha   90.00
_cell.angle_beta   90.00
_cell.angle_gamma   90.00
#
_symmetry.space_group_name_H-M   'P 1'
#
loop_
_entity.id
_entity.type
_entity.pdbx_description
1 polymer ?
#
loop_
_entity_poly.entity_id
_entity_poly.type
_entity_poly.pdbx_seq_one_letter_code
_entity_poly.pdbx_strand_id
1 'polypeptide(L)'
;MSRKKHNISYIKPDEPAFLRRLKEEAGFVEGPTVDTKREDLPDSDGEEDLDWGTVVVLKPGDLTEEQAKEEKLKQEKEKESAAADLNQKIVFTAPISKKRSNPESAESEPSAAPPTTGSGKKKQKTIENKKKHLLSFDQEEEEEDED
;
A
#
# COMPACT_ATOMS: atom_id res chain seq x y z
N MET A 1 23.34 53.02 -26.35
CA MET A 1 22.06 52.33 -26.62
C MET A 1 22.14 50.90 -26.09
N SER A 2 21.36 50.58 -25.06
CA SER A 2 21.34 49.24 -24.45
C SER A 2 20.58 48.28 -25.37
N ARG A 3 21.23 47.21 -25.85
CA ARG A 3 20.60 46.24 -26.75
C ARG A 3 19.60 45.39 -25.96
N LYS A 4 18.31 45.54 -26.28
CA LYS A 4 17.19 44.81 -25.67
C LYS A 4 17.29 43.31 -26.01
N LYS A 5 17.89 42.51 -25.11
CA LYS A 5 18.12 41.04 -25.26
C LYS A 5 16.87 40.18 -25.03
N HIS A 6 15.70 40.59 -25.52
CA HIS A 6 14.42 39.98 -25.09
C HIS A 6 13.95 38.84 -26.03
N ASN A 7 14.67 38.57 -27.11
CA ASN A 7 14.37 37.50 -28.06
C ASN A 7 15.57 36.55 -28.14
N ILE A 8 15.71 35.66 -27.15
CA ILE A 8 16.74 34.60 -27.18
C ILE A 8 16.06 33.35 -27.73
N SER A 9 16.36 32.98 -28.96
CA SER A 9 15.99 31.68 -29.51
C SER A 9 16.95 30.61 -29.00
N TYR A 10 16.41 29.51 -28.51
CA TYR A 10 17.20 28.34 -28.16
C TYR A 10 17.52 27.55 -29.42
N ILE A 11 18.80 27.42 -29.74
CA ILE A 11 19.31 26.53 -30.78
C ILE A 11 19.92 25.34 -30.03
N LYS A 12 19.38 24.13 -30.26
CA LYS A 12 19.97 22.91 -29.69
C LYS A 12 21.29 22.65 -30.42
N PRO A 13 22.45 22.74 -29.75
CA PRO A 13 23.72 22.40 -30.38
C PRO A 13 23.79 20.89 -30.64
N ASP A 14 24.49 20.51 -31.70
CA ASP A 14 24.70 19.10 -32.04
C ASP A 14 25.48 18.39 -30.93
N GLU A 15 25.24 17.09 -30.79
CA GLU A 15 25.90 16.29 -29.78
C GLU A 15 27.42 16.22 -30.04
N PRO A 16 28.25 16.34 -28.99
CA PRO A 16 29.69 16.24 -29.13
C PRO A 16 30.10 14.82 -29.56
N ALA A 17 31.18 14.72 -30.35
CA ALA A 17 31.66 13.46 -30.94
C ALA A 17 31.92 12.34 -29.91
N PHE A 18 32.27 12.69 -28.67
CA PHE A 18 32.44 11.74 -27.57
C PHE A 18 31.14 11.02 -27.20
N LEU A 19 30.03 11.75 -27.03
CA LEU A 19 28.74 11.16 -26.69
C LEU A 19 28.19 10.31 -27.83
N ARG A 20 28.44 10.72 -29.08
CA ARG A 20 28.05 9.95 -30.25
C ARG A 20 28.71 8.56 -30.29
N ARG A 21 30.03 8.52 -30.12
CA ARG A 21 30.79 7.25 -30.05
C ARG A 21 30.32 6.36 -28.90
N LEU A 22 30.11 6.95 -27.73
CA LEU A 22 29.66 6.21 -26.55
C LEU A 22 28.26 5.61 -26.76
N LYS A 23 27.34 6.35 -27.38
CA LYS A 23 25.99 5.86 -27.71
C LYS A 23 26.02 4.75 -28.76
N GLU A 24 26.88 4.89 -29.78
CA GLU A 24 27.10 3.86 -30.81
C GLU A 24 27.65 2.56 -30.19
N GLU A 25 28.67 2.65 -29.34
CA GLU A 25 29.25 1.48 -28.64
C GLU A 25 28.25 0.83 -27.67
N ALA A 26 27.42 1.64 -27.00
CA ALA A 26 26.39 1.16 -26.09
C ALA A 26 25.12 0.64 -26.79
N GLY A 27 25.03 0.73 -28.13
CA GLY A 27 23.84 0.34 -28.89
C GLY A 27 22.59 1.16 -28.51
N PHE A 28 22.76 2.42 -28.13
CA PHE A 28 21.66 3.28 -27.69
C PHE A 28 20.76 3.65 -28.88
N VAL A 29 19.54 3.13 -28.88
CA VAL A 29 18.48 3.53 -29.81
C VAL A 29 17.72 4.68 -29.17
N GLU A 30 17.72 5.84 -29.84
CA GLU A 30 16.96 7.00 -29.36
C GLU A 30 15.47 6.64 -29.33
N GLY A 31 14.87 6.79 -28.15
CA GLY A 31 13.47 6.43 -27.92
C GLY A 31 12.49 7.37 -28.62
N PRO A 32 11.18 7.10 -28.50
CA PRO A 32 10.12 7.93 -29.07
C PRO A 32 10.29 9.38 -28.62
N THR A 33 10.60 10.24 -29.59
CA THR A 33 10.77 11.68 -29.35
C THR A 33 9.42 12.39 -29.33
N VAL A 34 9.40 13.65 -28.91
CA VAL A 34 8.13 14.41 -28.83
C VAL A 34 7.43 14.53 -30.19
N ASP A 35 8.19 14.45 -31.27
CA ASP A 35 7.67 14.49 -32.65
C ASP A 35 7.00 13.17 -33.05
N THR A 36 7.38 12.02 -32.48
CA THR A 36 6.67 10.75 -32.71
C THR A 36 5.26 10.75 -32.10
N LYS A 37 4.94 11.73 -31.24
CA LYS A 37 3.57 11.96 -30.74
C LYS A 37 2.71 12.79 -31.70
N ARG A 38 3.34 13.47 -32.67
CA ARG A 38 2.68 14.31 -33.67
C ARG A 38 2.49 13.59 -35.00
N GLU A 39 3.08 12.40 -35.13
CA GLU A 39 2.82 11.53 -36.27
C GLU A 39 1.36 11.05 -36.19
N ASP A 40 0.63 11.20 -37.29
CA ASP A 40 -0.71 10.62 -37.44
C ASP A 40 -0.54 9.10 -37.49
N LEU A 41 -0.68 8.44 -36.34
CA LEU A 41 -0.76 6.99 -36.30
C LEU A 41 -2.05 6.56 -37.02
N PRO A 42 -2.03 5.43 -37.77
CA PRO A 42 -3.27 4.85 -38.24
C PRO A 42 -4.19 4.66 -37.04
N ASP A 43 -5.49 4.93 -37.22
CA ASP A 43 -6.50 4.60 -36.22
C ASP A 43 -6.29 3.13 -35.86
N SER A 44 -5.70 2.92 -34.68
CA SER A 44 -5.69 1.61 -34.07
C SER A 44 -7.16 1.40 -33.75
N ASP A 45 -7.88 0.78 -34.69
CA ASP A 45 -9.12 0.07 -34.42
C ASP A 45 -8.76 -1.00 -33.38
N GLY A 46 -8.61 -0.53 -32.14
CA GLY A 46 -8.78 -1.32 -30.95
C GLY A 46 -10.24 -1.70 -30.98
N GLU A 47 -10.55 -2.70 -31.78
CA GLU A 47 -11.46 -3.74 -31.38
C GLU A 47 -10.92 -4.19 -30.02
N GLU A 48 -11.33 -3.48 -28.97
CA GLU A 48 -11.32 -3.97 -27.62
C GLU A 48 -12.07 -5.29 -27.75
N ASP A 49 -11.32 -6.38 -27.86
CA ASP A 49 -11.87 -7.73 -27.79
C ASP A 49 -12.70 -7.75 -26.51
N LEU A 50 -14.00 -7.49 -26.67
CA LEU A 50 -14.93 -7.38 -25.57
C LEU A 50 -14.84 -8.74 -24.90
N ASP A 51 -14.19 -8.81 -23.74
CA ASP A 51 -13.98 -10.04 -23.01
C ASP A 51 -15.34 -10.56 -22.56
N TRP A 52 -16.03 -11.26 -23.46
CA TRP A 52 -17.31 -11.89 -23.18
C TRP A 52 -16.98 -12.98 -22.17
N GLY A 53 -17.27 -12.68 -20.90
CA GLY A 53 -16.86 -13.52 -19.78
C GLY A 53 -17.14 -15.01 -20.01
N THR A 54 -16.28 -15.85 -19.43
CA THR A 54 -16.34 -17.30 -19.65
C THR A 54 -17.68 -17.89 -19.18
N VAL A 55 -18.45 -18.45 -20.11
CA VAL A 55 -19.72 -19.14 -19.81
C VAL A 55 -19.42 -20.54 -19.28
N VAL A 56 -19.67 -20.78 -17.99
CA VAL A 56 -19.52 -22.11 -17.36
C VAL A 56 -20.85 -22.85 -17.39
N VAL A 57 -20.87 -24.04 -18.01
CA VAL A 57 -22.03 -24.94 -18.03
C VAL A 57 -21.88 -25.99 -16.93
N LEU A 58 -22.79 -25.96 -15.94
CA LEU A 58 -22.79 -26.92 -14.83
C LEU A 58 -23.21 -28.32 -15.28
N LYS A 59 -22.45 -29.33 -14.88
CA LYS A 59 -22.71 -30.75 -15.11
C LYS A 59 -23.56 -31.33 -13.96
N PRO A 60 -24.30 -32.44 -14.18
CA PRO A 60 -25.00 -33.12 -13.10
C PRO A 60 -23.99 -33.68 -12.09
N GLY A 61 -23.89 -33.02 -10.93
CA GLY A 61 -22.90 -33.31 -9.89
C GLY A 61 -22.11 -32.09 -9.42
N ASP A 62 -22.14 -30.98 -10.16
CA ASP A 62 -21.55 -29.72 -9.72
C ASP A 62 -22.45 -29.07 -8.65
N LEU A 63 -21.83 -28.49 -7.61
CA LEU A 63 -22.54 -27.76 -6.57
C LEU A 63 -23.14 -26.48 -7.15
N THR A 64 -24.39 -26.19 -6.82
CA THR A 64 -25.02 -24.92 -7.16
C THR A 64 -24.40 -23.79 -6.35
N GLU A 65 -24.53 -22.55 -6.83
CA GLU A 65 -23.91 -21.38 -6.18
C GLU A 65 -24.25 -21.25 -4.69
N GLU A 66 -25.48 -21.60 -4.31
CA GLU A 66 -25.96 -21.54 -2.94
C GLU A 66 -25.26 -22.59 -2.07
N GLN A 67 -25.18 -23.84 -2.54
CA GLN A 67 -24.51 -24.92 -1.82
C GLN A 67 -23.00 -24.68 -1.69
N ALA A 68 -22.37 -24.15 -2.73
CA ALA A 68 -20.95 -23.79 -2.70
C ALA A 68 -20.67 -22.66 -1.67
N LYS A 69 -21.56 -21.67 -1.56
CA LYS A 69 -21.45 -20.62 -0.54
C LYS A 69 -21.63 -21.18 0.87
N GLU A 70 -22.60 -22.08 1.08
CA GLU A 70 -22.80 -22.73 2.37
C GLU A 70 -21.61 -23.59 2.79
N GLU A 71 -21.01 -24.37 1.88
CA GLU A 71 -19.81 -25.14 2.18
C GLU A 71 -18.60 -24.26 2.49
N LYS A 72 -18.40 -23.16 1.75
CA LYS A 72 -17.35 -22.18 2.07
C LYS A 72 -17.52 -21.60 3.47
N LEU A 73 -18.73 -21.18 3.83
CA LEU A 73 -19.02 -20.66 5.16
C LEU A 73 -18.82 -21.70 6.26
N LYS A 74 -19.13 -22.98 6.00
CA LYS A 74 -18.85 -24.08 6.94
C LYS A 74 -17.35 -24.29 7.10
N GLN A 75 -16.59 -24.32 6.01
CA GLN A 75 -15.14 -24.45 6.03
C GLN A 75 -14.45 -23.28 6.74
N GLU A 76 -14.93 -22.05 6.56
CA GLU A 76 -14.41 -20.88 7.28
C GLU A 76 -14.66 -21.00 8.78
N LYS A 77 -15.87 -21.38 9.22
CA LYS A 77 -16.18 -21.63 10.63
C LYS A 77 -15.35 -22.76 11.24
N GLU A 78 -15.12 -23.83 10.48
CA GLU A 78 -14.26 -24.94 10.90
C GLU A 78 -12.79 -24.48 11.04
N LYS A 79 -12.31 -23.62 10.14
CA LYS A 79 -10.96 -23.04 10.26
C LYS A 79 -10.82 -22.05 11.41
N GLU A 80 -11.85 -21.26 11.70
CA GLU A 80 -11.87 -20.34 12.84
C GLU A 80 -11.99 -21.06 14.19
N SER A 81 -12.70 -22.20 14.21
CA SER A 81 -12.86 -23.04 15.41
C SER A 81 -11.73 -24.05 15.59
N ALA A 82 -10.97 -24.36 14.52
CA ALA A 82 -9.78 -25.18 14.61
C ALA A 82 -8.70 -24.50 15.47
N ALA A 83 -7.90 -25.33 16.14
CA ALA A 83 -6.77 -24.84 16.92
C ALA A 83 -5.78 -24.10 16.00
N ALA A 84 -5.30 -22.95 16.46
CA ALA A 84 -4.32 -22.16 15.73
C ALA A 84 -3.04 -22.98 15.48
N ASP A 85 -2.45 -22.82 14.30
CA ASP A 85 -1.16 -23.44 13.96
C ASP A 85 -0.03 -22.81 14.77
N LEU A 86 0.50 -23.56 15.74
CA LEU A 86 1.56 -23.12 16.66
C LEU A 86 2.92 -22.94 15.96
N ASN A 87 3.08 -23.39 14.72
CA ASN A 87 4.31 -23.18 13.94
C ASN A 87 4.38 -21.78 13.33
N GLN A 88 3.26 -21.05 13.31
CA GLN A 88 3.16 -19.71 12.74
C GLN A 88 3.46 -18.64 13.79
N LYS A 89 4.17 -17.58 13.38
CA LYS A 89 4.47 -16.45 14.26
C LYS A 89 3.19 -15.65 14.53
N ILE A 90 2.92 -15.38 15.80
CA ILE A 90 1.80 -14.53 16.23
C ILE A 90 2.14 -13.06 15.91
N VAL A 91 1.31 -12.41 15.10
CA VAL A 91 1.42 -10.97 14.78
C VAL A 91 0.28 -10.22 15.45
N PHE A 92 0.61 -9.23 16.28
CA PHE A 92 -0.38 -8.35 16.91
C PHE A 92 -0.72 -7.20 15.98
N THR A 93 -1.97 -7.14 15.51
CA THR A 93 -2.49 -6.00 14.75
C THR A 93 -3.20 -5.04 15.69
N ALA A 94 -3.03 -3.73 15.44
CA ALA A 94 -3.77 -2.72 16.18
C ALA A 94 -5.28 -2.87 15.91
N PRO A 95 -6.17 -2.66 16.92
CA PRO A 95 -7.59 -2.77 16.72
C PRO A 95 -8.05 -1.80 15.64
N ILE A 96 -8.84 -2.29 14.68
CA ILE A 96 -9.43 -1.48 13.63
C ILE A 96 -10.44 -0.55 14.31
N SER A 97 -10.00 0.65 14.68
CA SER A 97 -10.91 1.74 15.03
C SER A 97 -11.94 1.88 13.91
N LYS A 98 -13.22 2.05 14.27
CA LYS A 98 -14.44 2.02 13.41
C LYS A 98 -14.46 2.91 12.15
N LYS A 99 -13.33 3.50 11.74
CA LYS A 99 -13.17 4.33 10.53
C LYS A 99 -12.51 3.63 9.33
N ARG A 100 -12.08 2.37 9.45
CA ARG A 100 -11.44 1.65 8.32
C ARG A 100 -12.03 0.26 8.12
N SER A 101 -13.28 0.20 7.70
CA SER A 101 -13.88 -1.01 7.12
C SER A 101 -13.58 -1.06 5.61
N ASN A 102 -12.36 -1.45 5.24
CA ASN A 102 -12.08 -1.93 3.88
C ASN A 102 -11.03 -3.05 3.97
N PRO A 103 -11.39 -4.31 3.65
CA PRO A 103 -10.48 -5.45 3.81
C PRO A 103 -9.42 -5.59 2.69
N GLU A 104 -9.33 -4.66 1.74
CA GLU A 104 -8.37 -4.74 0.60
C GLU A 104 -7.04 -3.98 0.81
N SER A 105 -6.77 -3.43 2.00
CA SER A 105 -5.55 -2.61 2.23
C SER A 105 -4.66 -3.17 3.35
N ALA A 106 -4.61 -4.49 3.49
CA ALA A 106 -3.70 -5.17 4.43
C ALA A 106 -2.46 -5.77 3.74
N GLU A 107 -2.29 -5.58 2.42
CA GLU A 107 -1.05 -5.89 1.72
C GLU A 107 -0.29 -4.59 1.43
N SER A 108 0.49 -4.12 2.41
CA SER A 108 1.55 -3.15 2.14
C SER A 108 2.73 -3.37 3.09
N GLU A 109 3.81 -3.86 2.48
CA GLU A 109 5.24 -3.70 2.76
C GLU A 109 5.66 -2.78 3.93
N PRO A 110 6.75 -3.11 4.66
CA PRO A 110 7.18 -2.38 5.84
C PRO A 110 7.72 -0.98 5.47
N SER A 111 7.06 0.07 5.96
CA SER A 111 7.58 1.44 5.88
C SER A 111 8.77 1.61 6.83
N ALA A 112 9.98 1.50 6.28
CA ALA A 112 11.21 1.94 6.92
C ALA A 112 11.18 3.46 7.13
N ALA A 113 11.20 3.91 8.39
CA ALA A 113 11.48 5.29 8.76
C ALA A 113 13.01 5.52 8.84
N PRO A 114 13.55 6.67 8.35
CA PRO A 114 14.98 6.94 8.33
C PRO A 114 15.55 7.34 9.71
N PRO A 115 16.81 6.99 10.05
CA PRO A 115 17.44 7.43 11.29
C PRO A 115 17.84 8.91 11.19
N THR A 116 17.12 9.79 11.88
CA THR A 116 17.55 11.18 12.07
C THR A 116 18.53 11.27 13.24
N THR A 117 19.79 11.51 12.89
CA THR A 117 20.88 11.84 13.79
C THR A 117 20.63 13.21 14.45
N GLY A 118 21.10 13.32 15.70
CA GLY A 118 20.58 14.25 16.68
C GLY A 118 20.94 15.73 16.54
N SER A 119 20.07 16.56 17.12
CA SER A 119 20.34 17.94 17.53
C SER A 119 19.33 18.28 18.63
N GLY A 120 19.85 18.51 19.84
CA GLY A 120 19.08 18.50 21.08
C GLY A 120 18.09 19.64 21.30
N LYS A 121 17.15 19.36 22.22
CA LYS A 121 16.60 20.31 23.21
C LYS A 121 15.84 19.52 24.28
N LYS A 122 16.44 19.43 25.48
CA LYS A 122 15.79 18.93 26.70
C LYS A 122 14.59 19.81 27.03
N LYS A 123 13.40 19.20 27.15
CA LYS A 123 12.27 19.75 27.91
C LYS A 123 11.70 18.64 28.78
N GLN A 124 12.10 18.62 30.04
CA GLN A 124 11.43 17.86 31.09
C GLN A 124 10.04 18.48 31.29
N LYS A 125 8.98 17.69 31.14
CA LYS A 125 7.71 17.92 31.83
C LYS A 125 7.30 16.60 32.49
N THR A 126 7.12 16.70 33.79
CA THR A 126 6.77 15.67 34.76
C THR A 126 5.45 15.00 34.39
N ILE A 127 5.44 13.67 34.29
CA ILE A 127 4.23 12.87 34.21
C ILE A 127 3.75 12.68 35.65
N GLU A 128 2.81 13.51 36.09
CA GLU A 128 2.12 13.31 37.36
C GLU A 128 1.31 12.00 37.29
N ASN A 129 1.75 11.00 38.05
CA ASN A 129 1.07 9.72 38.20
C ASN A 129 -0.26 9.90 38.93
N LYS A 130 -1.34 10.22 38.20
CA LYS A 130 -2.71 10.12 38.74
C LYS A 130 -3.22 8.69 38.60
N LYS A 131 -2.59 7.75 39.31
CA LYS A 131 -3.21 6.46 39.63
C LYS A 131 -4.10 6.65 40.86
N LYS A 132 -5.23 7.34 40.68
CA LYS A 132 -6.34 7.22 41.62
C LYS A 132 -7.17 6.02 41.17
N HIS A 133 -7.06 4.92 41.92
CA HIS A 133 -7.89 3.72 41.89
C HIS A 133 -8.54 3.37 40.54
N LEU A 134 -7.89 2.47 39.78
CA LEU A 134 -8.47 1.84 38.59
C LEU A 134 -9.32 0.60 38.93
N LEU A 135 -9.39 0.25 40.22
CA LEU A 135 -10.15 -0.88 40.74
C LEU A 135 -10.83 -0.39 42.03
N SER A 136 -12.16 -0.36 42.02
CA SER A 136 -13.03 0.06 43.12
C SER A 136 -13.73 -1.13 43.76
N PHE A 137 -13.04 -2.27 43.84
CA PHE A 137 -13.64 -3.55 44.26
C PHE A 137 -13.27 -3.96 45.70
N ASP A 138 -12.53 -3.12 46.43
CA ASP A 138 -11.94 -3.52 47.71
C ASP A 138 -11.82 -2.33 48.66
N GLN A 139 -12.95 -1.76 49.08
CA GLN A 139 -13.00 -0.66 50.06
C GLN A 139 -14.15 -0.81 51.06
N GLU A 140 -14.68 -2.03 51.27
CA GLU A 140 -15.82 -2.28 52.17
C GLU A 140 -15.60 -3.47 53.13
N GLU A 141 -14.38 -3.97 53.33
CA GLU A 141 -14.12 -5.13 54.22
C GLU A 141 -13.07 -4.90 55.32
N GLU A 142 -12.75 -3.65 55.68
CA GLU A 142 -11.75 -3.37 56.74
C GLU A 142 -12.22 -2.32 57.76
N GLU A 143 -13.47 -2.45 58.24
CA GLU A 143 -13.97 -1.65 59.36
C GLU A 143 -14.81 -2.51 60.33
N GLU A 144 -14.19 -3.55 60.89
CA GLU A 144 -14.66 -4.20 62.14
C GLU A 144 -13.52 -5.05 62.73
N ASP A 145 -12.55 -4.42 63.40
CA ASP A 145 -11.71 -5.00 64.48
C ASP A 145 -10.66 -3.97 64.95
N GLU A 146 -11.05 -3.01 65.80
CA GLU A 146 -10.22 -2.49 66.90
C GLU A 146 -11.07 -1.55 67.80
N ASP A 147 -11.10 -1.92 69.10
CA ASP A 147 -11.75 -1.35 70.30
C ASP A 147 -13.16 -1.84 70.71
#